data_AF-A0A5T2UCG4-F1
#
_entry.id   AF-A0A5T2UCG4-F1
#
_cell.length_a   1.000
_cell.length_b   1.000
_cell.length_c   1.000
_cell.angle_alpha   90.00
_cell.angle_beta   90.00
_cell.angle_gamma   90.00
#
_symmetry.space_group_name_H-M   'P 1'
#
loop_
_entity.id
_entity.type
_entity.pdbx_description
1 polymer ?
#
loop_
_entity_poly.entity_id
_entity_poly.type
_entity_poly.pdbx_seq_one_letter_code
_entity_poly.pdbx_strand_id
1 'polypeptide(L)' 'ENVYFTYGLESLCKRVDVFGNEISISKEESLKYHKLSPYGDFDIKKLLNNI' A
#
# COMPACT_ATOMS: atom_id res chain seq x y z
N GLU A 1 4.11 17.00 3.90
CA GLU A 1 4.50 15.81 3.13
C GLU A 1 3.25 15.04 2.73
N ASN A 2 3.21 14.44 1.55
CA ASN A 2 2.08 13.63 1.10
C ASN A 2 2.33 12.16 1.45
N VAL A 3 1.33 11.50 2.04
CA VAL A 3 1.39 10.08 2.40
C VAL A 3 0.98 9.23 1.20
N TYR A 4 1.82 8.28 0.81
CA TYR A 4 1.56 7.34 -0.29
C TYR A 4 1.82 5.90 0.15
N PHE A 5 1.02 4.99 -0.38
CA PHE A 5 1.18 3.55 -0.22
C PHE A 5 1.37 2.89 -1.57
N THR A 6 1.98 1.71 -1.62
CA THR A 6 2.26 0.99 -2.86
C THR A 6 1.69 -0.43 -2.86
N TYR A 7 1.17 -0.89 -4.00
CA TYR A 7 0.67 -2.25 -4.15
C TYR A 7 0.95 -2.79 -5.56
N GLY A 8 0.69 -4.08 -5.78
CA GLY A 8 0.97 -4.76 -7.04
C GLY A 8 2.32 -5.47 -7.06
N LEU A 9 2.54 -6.26 -8.11
CA LEU A 9 3.73 -7.10 -8.29
C LEU A 9 4.42 -6.80 -9.61
N GLU A 10 5.76 -6.80 -9.60
CA GLU A 10 6.61 -6.62 -10.77
C GLU A 10 6.25 -5.37 -11.61
N SER A 11 5.72 -5.56 -12.81
CA SER A 11 5.35 -4.48 -13.74
C SER A 11 4.00 -3.83 -13.44
N LEU A 12 3.26 -4.34 -12.45
CA LEU A 12 1.94 -3.84 -12.07
C LEU A 12 1.97 -3.02 -10.78
N CYS A 13 3.15 -2.54 -10.37
CA CYS A 13 3.28 -1.70 -9.20
C CYS A 13 2.56 -0.36 -9.39
N LYS A 14 1.79 0.02 -8.38
CA LYS A 14 1.10 1.31 -8.31
C LYS A 14 1.37 1.96 -6.97
N ARG A 15 1.41 3.29 -6.93
CA ARG A 15 1.25 4.06 -5.71
C ARG A 15 -0.15 4.66 -5.65
N VAL A 16 -0.67 4.77 -4.44
CA VAL A 16 -1.97 5.36 -4.13
C VAL A 16 -1.82 6.34 -2.97
N ASP A 17 -2.49 7.48 -3.06
CA ASP A 17 -2.58 8.43 -1.95
C ASP A 17 -3.80 8.15 -1.05
N VAL A 18 -3.94 8.94 0.02
CA VAL A 18 -5.07 8.83 0.96
C VAL A 18 -6.43 9.14 0.35
N PHE A 19 -6.47 9.73 -0.85
CA PHE A 19 -7.69 10.05 -1.58
C PHE A 19 -8.02 9.00 -2.66
N GLY A 20 -7.19 7.97 -2.81
CA GLY A 20 -7.39 6.91 -3.79
C GLY A 20 -6.85 7.22 -5.18
N ASN A 21 -6.05 8.28 -5.36
CA ASN A 21 -5.45 8.58 -6.65
C ASN A 21 -4.31 7.60 -6.95
N GLU A 22 -4.44 6.85 -8.04
CA GLU A 22 -3.47 5.82 -8.42
C GLU A 22 -2.51 6.28 -9.52
N ILE A 23 -1.24 5.93 -9.37
CA ILE A 23 -0.21 6.17 -10.39
C ILE A 23 0.60 4.89 -10.55
N SER A 24 0.76 4.43 -11.78
CA SER A 24 1.67 3.33 -12.12
C SER A 24 3.12 3.74 -11.88
N ILE A 25 3.87 2.90 -11.19
CA ILE A 25 5.26 3.15 -10.81
C ILE A 25 6.12 1.92 -11.08
N SER A 26 7.44 2.09 -11.10
CA SER A 26 8.35 0.95 -11.20
C SER A 26 8.43 0.18 -9.87
N LYS A 27 8.91 -1.07 -9.95
CA LYS A 27 9.19 -1.88 -8.76
C LYS A 27 10.19 -1.19 -7.84
N GLU A 28 11.23 -0.57 -8.38
CA GLU A 28 12.26 0.13 -7.61
C GLU A 28 11.70 1.35 -6.88
N GLU A 29 10.78 2.09 -7.52
CA GLU A 29 10.07 3.18 -6.87
C GLU A 29 9.16 2.66 -5.75
N SER A 30 8.52 1.50 -5.95
CA SER A 30 7.57 0.95 -4.98
C SER A 30 8.19 0.65 -3.62
N LEU A 31 9.49 0.32 -3.60
CA LEU A 31 10.27 0.02 -2.40
C LEU A 31 10.55 1.24 -1.52
N LYS A 32 10.34 2.46 -2.03
CA LYS A 32 10.53 3.71 -1.27
C LYS A 32 9.34 4.04 -0.38
N TYR A 33 8.21 3.37 -0.59
CA TYR A 33 6.94 3.64 0.08
C TYR A 33 6.48 2.43 0.89
N HIS A 34 5.58 2.69 1.83
CA HIS A 34 4.96 1.62 2.59
C HIS A 34 4.03 0.81 1.70
N LYS A 35 4.12 -0.52 1.75
CA LYS A 35 3.19 -1.37 1.01
C LYS A 35 1.78 -1.20 1.60
N LEU A 36 0.81 -0.94 0.73
CA LEU A 36 -0.59 -1.08 1.06
C LEU A 36 -0.84 -2.56 1.31
N SER A 37 -1.01 -2.93 2.57
CA SER A 37 -1.33 -4.31 2.89
C SER A 37 -2.76 -4.61 2.44
N PRO A 38 -3.04 -5.77 1.82
CA PRO A 38 -4.39 -6.19 1.49
C PRO A 38 -5.24 -6.57 2.71
N TYR A 39 -4.76 -6.28 3.93
CA TYR A 39 -5.48 -6.57 5.17
C TYR A 39 -6.82 -5.85 5.18
N GLY A 40 -7.89 -6.64 5.12
CA GLY A 40 -9.24 -6.15 5.26
C GLY A 40 -9.55 -5.84 6.73
N ASP A 41 -10.75 -5.34 6.98
CA ASP A 41 -11.26 -5.03 8.33
C ASP A 41 -11.05 -6.20 9.32
N PHE A 42 -11.25 -7.44 8.87
CA PHE A 42 -11.00 -8.65 9.66
C PHE A 42 -9.53 -8.79 10.09
N ASP A 43 -8.59 -8.62 9.15
CA ASP A 43 -7.16 -8.78 9.41
C ASP A 43 -6.63 -7.68 10.33
N ILE A 44 -7.10 -6.44 10.13
CA ILE A 44 -6.77 -5.30 10.98
C ILE A 44 -7.28 -5.52 12.41
N LYS A 45 -8.54 -5.96 12.58
CA LYS A 45 -9.10 -6.29 13.90
C LYS A 45 -8.33 -7.41 14.58
N LYS A 46 -7.89 -8.43 13.83
CA LYS A 46 -7.08 -9.52 14.36
C LYS A 46 -5.69 -9.06 14.81
N LEU A 47 -5.06 -8.13 14.09
CA LEU A 47 -3.78 -7.53 14.49
C LEU A 47 -3.91 -6.67 15.75
N LEU A 48 -4.97 -5.86 15.85
CA LEU A 48 -5.23 -4.99 17.00
C LEU A 48 -5.62 -5.76 18.26
N ASN A 49 -6.35 -6.87 18.12
CA ASN A 49 -6.74 -7.73 19.25
C ASN A 49 -5.57 -8.60 19.79
N ASN A 50 -4.42 -8.61 19.11
CA ASN A 50 -3.21 -9.29 19.56
C ASN A 50 -2.22 -8.33 20.26
N ILE A 51 -2.69 -7.15 20.70
CA ILE A 51 -1.95 -6.17 21.50
C ILE A 51 -2.43 -6.26 22.95
#